data_AF-A0A2D9SE95-F1
#
_entry.id   AF-A0A2D9SE95-F1
#
_cell.length_a   1.000
_cell.length_b   1.000
_cell.length_c   1.000
_cell.angle_alpha   90.00
_cell.angle_beta   90.00
_cell.angle_gamma   90.00
#
_symmetry.space_group_name_H-M   'P 1'
#
loop_
_entity.id
_entity.type
_entity.pdbx_description
1 polymer ?
#
loop_
_entity_poly.entity_id
_entity_poly.type
_entity_poly.pdbx_seq_one_letter_code
_entity_poly.pdbx_strand_id
1 'polypeptide(L)'
;MKNKYIKYYSKSLFCSILILLFTSINNSNAGGKIYGKSKTVHKEYKKYETCRLKKVEVNMKDGEKDGFKCIFKRQLKGKDVTVFQPTAQCMTSFKCKRENQN
;
A
#
# COMPACT_ATOMS: atom_id res chain seq x y z
N MET A 1 23.11 64.04 -5.30
CA MET A 1 23.53 62.81 -6.03
C MET A 1 22.93 61.51 -5.48
N LYS A 2 22.65 61.38 -4.17
CA LYS A 2 22.12 60.16 -3.52
C LYS A 2 20.81 59.60 -4.13
N ASN A 3 19.90 60.46 -4.61
CA ASN A 3 18.58 60.05 -5.11
C ASN A 3 18.61 59.32 -6.48
N LYS A 4 19.67 59.52 -7.28
CA LYS A 4 19.85 58.81 -8.57
C LYS A 4 20.30 57.37 -8.35
N TYR A 5 21.15 57.14 -7.36
CA TYR A 5 21.63 55.80 -7.01
C TYR A 5 20.51 54.92 -6.44
N ILE A 6 19.61 55.48 -5.62
CA ILE A 6 18.44 54.77 -5.09
C ILE A 6 17.49 54.34 -6.22
N LYS A 7 17.22 55.22 -7.20
CA LYS A 7 16.41 54.90 -8.38
C LYS A 7 17.06 53.86 -9.30
N TYR A 8 18.38 53.84 -9.39
CA TYR A 8 19.11 52.85 -10.18
C TYR A 8 19.08 51.47 -9.51
N TYR A 9 19.28 51.44 -8.18
CA TYR A 9 19.22 50.21 -7.39
C TYR A 9 17.81 49.61 -7.38
N SER A 10 16.77 50.45 -7.27
CA SER A 10 15.38 49.98 -7.33
C SER A 10 15.00 49.42 -8.70
N LYS A 11 15.47 50.02 -9.80
CA LYS A 11 15.29 49.47 -11.15
C LYS A 11 16.04 48.16 -11.35
N SER A 12 17.28 48.07 -10.85
CA SER A 12 18.09 46.85 -10.92
C SER A 12 17.45 45.68 -10.15
N LEU A 13 16.94 45.94 -8.94
CA LEU A 13 16.17 44.98 -8.15
C LEU A 13 14.88 44.54 -8.84
N PHE A 14 14.19 45.44 -9.52
CA PHE A 14 12.97 45.09 -10.25
C PHE A 14 13.27 44.18 -11.45
N CYS A 15 14.37 44.43 -12.17
CA CYS A 15 14.81 43.59 -13.28
C CYS A 15 15.21 42.18 -12.83
N SER A 16 15.90 42.03 -11.69
CA SER A 16 16.30 40.70 -11.19
C SER A 16 15.11 39.85 -10.73
N ILE A 17 14.08 40.47 -10.14
CA ILE A 17 12.84 39.79 -9.75
C ILE A 17 12.08 39.28 -10.98
N LEU A 18 12.02 40.07 -12.06
CA LEU A 18 11.35 39.66 -13.30
C LEU A 18 12.04 38.44 -13.93
N ILE A 19 13.36 38.38 -13.95
CA ILE A 19 14.12 37.26 -14.54
C ILE A 19 13.86 35.95 -13.77
N LEU A 20 13.76 36.00 -12.45
CA LEU A 20 13.47 34.82 -11.61
C LEU A 20 12.06 34.27 -11.82
N LEU A 21 11.09 35.11 -12.15
CA LEU A 21 9.72 34.67 -12.46
C LEU A 21 9.66 33.91 -13.80
N PHE A 22 10.42 34.34 -14.81
CA PHE A 22 10.43 33.70 -16.13
C PHE A 22 11.10 32.32 -16.16
N THR A 23 12.07 32.03 -15.28
CA THR A 23 12.80 30.76 -15.29
C THR A 23 12.07 29.61 -14.60
N SER A 24 10.96 29.89 -13.91
CA SER A 24 10.21 28.90 -13.11
C SER A 24 9.22 28.02 -13.90
N ILE A 25 9.06 28.23 -15.21
CA ILE A 25 7.94 27.66 -15.99
C ILE A 25 8.27 26.30 -16.65
N ASN A 26 9.53 25.83 -16.64
CA ASN A 26 9.91 24.66 -17.42
C ASN A 26 10.16 23.39 -16.58
N ASN A 27 9.12 22.88 -15.91
CA ASN A 27 9.11 21.49 -15.42
C ASN A 27 8.47 20.57 -16.47
N SER A 28 9.21 20.27 -17.55
CA SER A 28 8.78 19.23 -18.50
C SER A 28 9.14 17.85 -17.93
N ASN A 29 8.16 17.18 -17.32
CA ASN A 29 8.26 15.74 -17.07
C ASN A 29 8.25 15.03 -18.42
N ALA A 30 9.43 14.70 -18.94
CA ALA A 30 9.59 13.93 -20.16
C ALA A 30 9.04 12.51 -19.93
N GLY A 31 7.74 12.32 -20.19
CA GLY A 31 7.09 11.03 -20.23
C GLY A 31 7.51 10.25 -21.47
N GLY A 32 8.71 9.66 -21.44
CA GLY A 32 9.15 8.72 -22.46
C GLY A 32 8.18 7.54 -22.56
N LYS A 33 7.73 7.21 -23.77
CA LYS A 33 6.88 6.05 -24.02
C LYS A 33 7.71 4.78 -23.83
N ILE A 34 7.38 3.98 -22.82
CA ILE A 34 8.00 2.68 -22.58
C ILE A 34 7.33 1.67 -23.51
N TYR A 35 7.93 1.42 -24.68
CA TYR A 35 7.47 0.39 -25.60
C TYR A 35 8.02 -0.97 -25.18
N GLY A 36 7.25 -1.66 -24.34
CA GLY A 36 7.49 -3.04 -23.93
C GLY A 36 6.31 -3.53 -23.10
N LYS A 37 5.98 -4.83 -23.17
CA LYS A 37 5.01 -5.41 -22.23
C LYS A 37 5.56 -5.21 -20.83
N SER A 38 4.96 -4.29 -20.07
CA SER A 38 5.43 -3.96 -18.73
C SER A 38 5.52 -5.23 -17.88
N LYS A 39 6.73 -5.55 -17.41
CA LYS A 39 6.97 -6.65 -16.46
C LYS A 39 6.16 -6.49 -15.16
N THR A 40 5.56 -5.32 -14.92
CA THR A 40 4.75 -5.05 -13.72
C THR A 40 3.27 -5.37 -13.89
N VAL A 41 2.75 -5.56 -15.11
CA VAL A 41 1.31 -5.84 -15.32
C VAL A 41 0.99 -7.34 -15.22
N HIS A 42 1.95 -8.22 -15.51
CA HIS A 42 1.75 -9.68 -15.49
C HIS A 42 2.11 -10.39 -14.18
N LYS A 43 2.56 -9.67 -13.15
CA LYS A 43 2.61 -10.26 -11.80
C LYS A 43 1.19 -10.24 -11.27
N GLU A 44 0.51 -11.38 -11.31
CA GLU A 44 -0.71 -11.58 -10.53
C GLU A 44 -0.33 -11.38 -9.05
N TYR A 45 -0.50 -10.15 -8.57
CA TYR A 45 -0.22 -9.81 -7.19
C TYR A 45 -1.14 -10.67 -6.34
N LYS A 46 -0.58 -11.71 -5.69
CA LYS A 46 -1.30 -12.53 -4.72
C LYS A 46 -1.79 -11.60 -3.62
N LYS A 47 -3.06 -11.18 -3.72
CA LYS A 47 -3.66 -10.27 -2.75
C LYS A 47 -3.87 -11.04 -1.46
N TYR A 48 -3.36 -10.51 -0.36
CA TYR A 48 -3.61 -11.04 0.98
C TYR A 48 -4.71 -10.22 1.65
N GLU A 49 -5.33 -10.82 2.67
CA GLU A 49 -6.27 -10.18 3.56
C GLU A 49 -5.98 -10.59 5.00
N THR A 50 -6.57 -9.86 5.96
CA THR A 50 -6.45 -10.24 7.37
C THR A 50 -7.53 -11.26 7.72
N CYS A 51 -7.13 -12.42 8.26
CA CYS A 51 -8.03 -13.39 8.88
C CYS A 51 -7.97 -13.24 10.40
N ARG A 52 -9.12 -13.10 11.06
CA ARG A 52 -9.24 -12.93 12.53
C ARG A 52 -9.87 -14.17 13.16
N LEU A 53 -9.38 -14.56 14.33
CA LEU A 53 -9.93 -15.71 15.05
C LEU A 53 -11.40 -15.46 15.39
N LYS A 54 -12.25 -16.43 15.05
CA LYS A 54 -13.69 -16.40 15.31
C LYS A 54 -14.06 -17.36 16.43
N LYS A 55 -13.57 -18.60 16.37
CA LYS A 55 -13.82 -19.62 17.38
C LYS A 55 -12.73 -20.68 17.38
N VAL A 56 -12.61 -21.36 18.51
CA VAL A 56 -11.76 -22.53 18.70
C VAL A 56 -12.66 -23.68 19.08
N GLU A 57 -12.54 -24.81 18.39
CA GLU A 57 -13.30 -26.03 18.65
C GLU A 57 -12.34 -27.17 18.99
N VAL A 58 -12.76 -28.11 19.83
CA VAL A 58 -12.00 -29.34 20.06
C VAL A 58 -12.25 -30.26 18.86
N ASN A 59 -11.18 -30.73 18.22
CA ASN A 59 -11.27 -31.74 17.17
C ASN A 59 -11.28 -33.13 17.81
N MET A 60 -12.33 -33.89 17.56
CA MET A 60 -12.39 -35.31 17.92
C MET A 60 -12.31 -36.14 16.66
N LYS A 61 -11.41 -37.11 16.65
CA LYS A 61 -11.25 -38.07 15.55
C LYS A 61 -11.33 -39.46 16.15
N ASP A 62 -12.26 -40.28 15.66
CA ASP A 62 -12.46 -41.66 16.11
C ASP A 62 -12.68 -41.80 17.64
N GLY A 63 -13.28 -40.79 18.27
CA GLY A 63 -13.57 -40.78 19.71
C GLY A 63 -12.41 -40.27 20.59
N GLU A 64 -11.24 -40.00 20.01
CA GLU A 64 -10.08 -39.47 20.71
C GLU A 64 -9.86 -37.98 20.42
N LYS A 65 -9.29 -37.24 21.38
CA LYS A 65 -8.94 -35.83 21.22
C LYS A 65 -7.73 -35.69 20.30
N ASP A 66 -8.00 -35.40 19.02
CA ASP A 66 -7.00 -35.25 17.95
C ASP A 66 -6.36 -33.84 17.93
N GLY A 67 -7.00 -32.86 18.57
CA GLY A 67 -6.44 -31.53 18.77
C GLY A 67 -7.49 -30.43 18.83
N PHE A 68 -7.14 -29.26 18.31
CA PHE A 68 -7.99 -28.08 18.26
C PHE A 68 -8.13 -27.55 16.84
N LYS A 69 -9.33 -27.09 16.52
CA LYS A 69 -9.69 -26.48 15.25
C LYS A 69 -9.90 -24.98 15.47
N CYS A 70 -8.96 -24.19 14.97
CA CYS A 70 -9.01 -22.74 14.97
C CYS A 70 -9.77 -22.27 13.72
N ILE A 71 -10.90 -21.58 13.91
CA ILE A 71 -11.74 -21.08 12.82
C ILE A 71 -11.59 -19.57 12.75
N PHE A 72 -11.17 -19.07 11.60
CA PHE A 72 -10.85 -17.68 11.35
C PHE A 72 -11.82 -17.07 10.34
N LYS A 73 -12.38 -15.92 10.69
CA LYS A 73 -13.20 -15.09 9.81
C LYS A 73 -12.30 -14.25 8.91
N ARG A 74 -12.57 -14.29 7.61
CA ARG A 74 -11.92 -13.40 6.63
C ARG A 74 -12.37 -11.96 6.82
N GLN A 75 -11.46 -11.01 6.57
CA GLN A 75 -11.81 -9.59 6.54
C GLN A 75 -12.80 -9.29 5.41
N LEU A 76 -12.61 -9.88 4.23
CA LEU A 76 -13.60 -9.84 3.17
C LEU A 76 -14.63 -10.95 3.37
N LYS A 77 -15.84 -10.73 2.86
CA LYS A 77 -16.91 -11.74 2.89
C LYS A 77 -16.46 -12.96 2.08
N GLY A 78 -16.47 -14.15 2.69
CA GLY A 78 -16.01 -15.41 2.08
C GLY A 78 -16.10 -16.58 3.07
N LYS A 79 -15.58 -17.75 2.68
CA LYS A 79 -15.60 -18.94 3.56
C LYS A 79 -14.59 -18.81 4.70
N ASP A 80 -14.99 -19.18 5.91
CA ASP A 80 -14.11 -19.19 7.08
C ASP A 80 -12.89 -20.10 6.85
N VAL A 81 -11.71 -19.65 7.29
CA VAL A 81 -10.45 -20.40 7.20
C VAL A 81 -10.30 -21.27 8.44
N THR A 82 -10.07 -22.56 8.24
CA THR A 82 -9.88 -23.52 9.34
C THR A 82 -8.45 -24.00 9.40
N VAL A 83 -7.83 -23.91 10.56
CA VAL A 83 -6.47 -24.41 10.83
C VAL A 83 -6.54 -25.39 11.99
N PHE A 84 -5.95 -26.56 11.82
CA PHE A 84 -5.84 -27.56 12.87
C PHE A 84 -4.52 -27.39 13.61
N GLN A 85 -4.57 -27.42 14.94
CA GLN A 85 -3.42 -27.30 15.81
C GLN A 85 -3.47 -28.36 16.91
N PRO A 86 -2.32 -28.89 17.34
CA PRO A 86 -2.29 -29.85 18.45
C PRO A 86 -2.63 -29.19 19.80
N THR A 87 -2.41 -27.88 19.93
CA THR A 87 -2.65 -27.11 21.16
C THR A 87 -3.83 -26.16 21.00
N ALA A 88 -4.41 -25.72 22.13
CA ALA A 88 -5.52 -24.76 22.15
C ALA A 88 -5.10 -23.31 21.81
N GLN A 89 -3.80 -23.07 21.57
CA GLN A 89 -3.24 -21.73 21.40
C GLN A 89 -3.34 -21.26 19.95
N CYS A 90 -4.54 -20.85 19.55
CA CYS A 90 -4.76 -20.23 18.26
C CYS A 90 -4.21 -18.79 18.21
N MET A 91 -3.61 -18.40 17.08
CA MET A 91 -3.27 -16.99 16.83
C MET A 91 -4.55 -16.14 16.82
N THR A 92 -4.47 -14.87 17.24
CA THR A 92 -5.63 -13.96 17.22
C THR A 92 -5.95 -13.45 15.81
N SER A 93 -4.93 -13.25 14.98
CA SER A 93 -5.09 -12.89 13.56
C SER A 93 -3.82 -13.18 12.76
N PHE A 94 -3.97 -13.34 11.45
CA PHE A 94 -2.84 -13.51 10.53
C PHE A 94 -3.21 -13.07 9.10
N LYS A 95 -2.21 -13.01 8.21
CA LYS A 95 -2.42 -12.72 6.78
C LYS A 95 -2.73 -14.01 6.01
N CYS A 96 -3.94 -14.10 5.45
CA CYS A 96 -4.39 -15.23 4.65
C CYS A 96 -4.50 -14.82 3.16
N LYS A 97 -4.32 -15.79 2.26
CA LYS A 97 -4.49 -15.55 0.82
C LYS A 97 -5.95 -15.23 0.55
N ARG A 98 -6.21 -14.14 -0.19
CA ARG A 98 -7.56 -13.74 -0.57
C ARG A 98 -8.18 -14.83 -1.45
N GLU A 99 -9.44 -15.13 -1.19
CA GLU A 99 -10.26 -15.97 -2.06
C GLU A 99 -10.53 -15.21 -3.36
N ASN A 100 -10.28 -15.83 -4.51
CA ASN A 100 -10.65 -15.22 -5.79
C ASN A 100 -12.17 -15.16 -5.84
N GLN A 101 -12.72 -13.95 -5.84
CA GLN A 101 -14.14 -13.70 -6.09
C GLN A 101 -14.38 -13.91 -7.58
N ASN A 102 -14.65 -15.14 -8.00
CA ASN A 102 -15.27 -15.41 -9.29
C ASN A 102 -16.79 -15.40 -9.12
#